data_AF-A0A4Y2AS60-F1
#
_entry.id   AF-A0A4Y2AS60-F1
#
_cell.length_a   1.000
_cell.length_b   1.000
_cell.length_c   1.000
_cell.angle_alpha   90.00
_cell.angle_beta   90.00
_cell.angle_gamma   90.00
#
_symmetry.space_group_name_H-M   'P 1'
#
loop_
_entity.id
_entity.type
_entity.pdbx_description
1 polymer ?
#
loop_
_entity_poly.entity_id
_entity_poly.type
_entity_poly.pdbx_seq_one_letter_code
_entity_poly.pdbx_strand_id
1 'polypeptide(L)'
;MNFVLLCAFCFFAIVHSKTLTADDLKKYYSCWNYAVCQDESTAEQVKSCVNTLKPKELQSYFQFLSKNYYSFNSDSLSGKLSEYCTYDNDKKHDVFDKIYDSSFAFMKKASDEGNEGTESRITQAIICEYKLFQNLQSQGKCQKES
;
A
#
# COMPACT_ATOMS: atom_id res chain seq x y z
N MET A 1 -39.96 40.78 3.84
CA MET A 1 -38.64 41.24 3.35
C MET A 1 -37.64 40.16 3.71
N ASN A 2 -36.89 39.70 2.71
CA ASN A 2 -36.31 38.36 2.62
C ASN A 2 -35.23 38.02 3.66
N PHE A 3 -35.28 36.77 4.12
CA PHE A 3 -34.23 36.04 4.85
C PHE A 3 -32.97 35.95 3.98
N VAL A 4 -31.98 36.81 4.23
CA VAL A 4 -30.65 36.69 3.62
C VAL A 4 -29.63 37.03 4.69
N LEU A 5 -29.02 35.99 5.29
CA LEU A 5 -27.65 35.93 5.82
C LEU A 5 -27.51 34.77 6.82
N LEU A 6 -27.79 33.55 6.36
CA LEU A 6 -27.43 32.29 7.03
C LEU A 6 -26.48 31.46 6.14
N CYS A 7 -25.57 32.13 5.43
CA CYS A 7 -24.54 31.49 4.59
C CYS A 7 -23.12 31.69 5.16
N ALA A 8 -22.96 31.61 6.48
CA ALA A 8 -21.65 31.65 7.14
C ALA A 8 -21.28 30.33 7.82
N PHE A 9 -22.06 29.26 7.61
CA PHE A 9 -21.60 27.90 7.84
C PHE A 9 -21.15 27.33 6.49
N CYS A 10 -20.09 27.93 5.93
CA CYS A 10 -19.23 27.17 5.03
C CYS A 10 -18.76 25.98 5.86
N PHE A 11 -19.38 24.85 5.58
CA PHE A 11 -18.94 23.53 5.95
C PHE A 11 -17.44 23.43 5.72
N PHE A 12 -16.65 23.72 6.76
CA PHE A 12 -15.48 22.91 7.03
C PHE A 12 -16.03 21.53 7.40
N ALA A 13 -16.53 20.81 6.38
CA ALA A 13 -16.34 19.39 6.34
C ALA A 13 -14.83 19.23 6.32
N ILE A 14 -14.23 19.30 7.51
CA ILE A 14 -12.94 18.71 7.78
C ILE A 14 -13.23 17.24 7.52
N VAL A 15 -13.09 16.82 6.25
CA VAL A 15 -12.82 15.44 5.96
C VAL A 15 -11.57 15.21 6.78
N HIS A 16 -11.71 14.58 7.95
CA HIS A 16 -10.60 14.00 8.67
C HIS A 16 -10.06 12.94 7.72
N SER A 17 -9.26 13.36 6.73
CA SER A 17 -8.49 12.48 5.87
C SER A 17 -7.46 11.89 6.80
N LYS A 18 -7.85 10.83 7.50
CA LYS A 18 -6.92 10.04 8.29
C LYS A 18 -5.80 9.65 7.33
N THR A 19 -4.62 10.19 7.54
CA THR A 19 -3.44 9.82 6.77
C THR A 19 -3.23 8.33 7.01
N LEU A 20 -3.33 7.54 5.95
CA LEU A 20 -3.13 6.09 6.04
C LEU A 20 -1.70 5.85 6.54
N THR A 21 -1.52 4.90 7.46
CA THR A 21 -0.21 4.53 8.02
C THR A 21 0.16 3.10 7.66
N ALA A 22 1.42 2.72 7.88
CA ALA A 22 1.86 1.34 7.76
C ALA A 22 1.00 0.41 8.64
N ASP A 23 0.78 0.78 9.90
CA ASP A 23 -0.03 0.00 10.84
C ASP A 23 -1.49 -0.17 10.39
N ASP A 24 -2.06 0.82 9.70
CA ASP A 24 -3.42 0.70 9.15
C ASP A 24 -3.49 -0.35 8.02
N LEU A 25 -2.43 -0.49 7.22
CA LEU A 25 -2.32 -1.50 6.15
C LEU A 25 -1.92 -2.87 6.67
N LYS A 26 -1.09 -2.92 7.71
CA LYS A 26 -0.65 -4.19 8.30
C LYS A 26 -1.82 -5.03 8.82
N LYS A 27 -2.88 -4.37 9.27
CA LYS A 27 -4.15 -5.03 9.63
C LYS A 27 -4.81 -5.80 8.49
N TYR A 28 -4.37 -5.65 7.25
CA TYR A 28 -4.89 -6.37 6.09
C TYR A 28 -3.98 -7.52 5.65
N TYR A 29 -3.11 -8.05 6.51
CA TYR A 29 -2.24 -9.20 6.20
C TYR A 29 -2.98 -10.35 5.51
N SER A 30 -4.12 -10.79 6.08
CA SER A 30 -4.87 -11.88 5.48
C SER A 30 -5.41 -11.54 4.07
N CYS A 31 -5.75 -10.27 3.82
CA CYS A 31 -6.18 -9.79 2.51
C CYS A 31 -5.04 -9.69 1.50
N TRP A 32 -3.87 -9.25 1.93
CA TRP A 32 -2.66 -9.32 1.12
C TRP A 32 -2.36 -10.76 0.73
N ASN A 33 -2.32 -11.67 1.70
CA ASN A 33 -2.01 -13.07 1.44
C ASN A 33 -3.02 -13.72 0.48
N TYR A 34 -4.31 -13.42 0.61
CA TYR A 34 -5.31 -13.83 -0.38
C TYR A 34 -4.99 -13.23 -1.76
N ALA A 35 -4.78 -11.90 -1.81
CA ALA A 35 -4.62 -11.15 -3.05
C ALA A 35 -3.39 -11.59 -3.85
N VAL A 36 -2.27 -11.88 -3.19
CA VAL A 36 -1.01 -12.19 -3.89
C VAL A 36 -0.76 -13.69 -4.09
N CYS A 37 -1.35 -14.56 -3.26
CA CYS A 37 -1.01 -15.99 -3.27
C CYS A 37 -2.16 -16.94 -3.61
N GLN A 38 -3.41 -16.51 -3.54
CA GLN A 38 -4.56 -17.42 -3.74
C GLN A 38 -5.30 -17.16 -5.05
N ASP A 39 -5.33 -15.92 -5.53
CA ASP A 39 -6.10 -15.55 -6.72
C ASP A 39 -5.27 -14.71 -7.70
N GLU A 40 -5.04 -15.28 -8.89
CA GLU A 40 -4.18 -14.69 -9.93
C GLU A 40 -4.71 -13.33 -10.43
N SER A 41 -6.03 -13.18 -10.54
CA SER A 41 -6.66 -11.91 -10.97
C SER A 41 -6.37 -10.79 -9.97
N THR A 42 -6.50 -11.08 -8.67
CA THR A 42 -6.17 -10.12 -7.62
C THR A 42 -4.67 -9.86 -7.53
N ALA A 43 -3.82 -10.84 -7.84
CA ALA A 43 -2.38 -10.65 -7.88
C ALA A 43 -1.97 -9.70 -9.01
N GLU A 44 -2.60 -9.78 -10.18
CA GLU A 44 -2.42 -8.82 -11.27
C GLU A 44 -2.92 -7.41 -10.89
N GLN A 45 -3.98 -7.30 -10.08
CA GLN A 45 -4.43 -6.00 -9.55
C GLN A 45 -3.42 -5.39 -8.58
N VAL A 46 -2.81 -6.19 -7.69
CA VAL A 46 -1.71 -5.72 -6.82
C VAL A 46 -0.53 -5.23 -7.67
N LYS A 47 -0.12 -6.01 -8.68
CA LYS A 47 0.97 -5.60 -9.60
C LYS A 47 0.62 -4.29 -10.32
N SER A 48 -0.63 -4.12 -10.75
CA SER A 48 -1.11 -2.89 -11.37
C SER A 48 -1.01 -1.68 -10.43
N CYS A 49 -1.40 -1.84 -9.16
CA CYS A 49 -1.22 -0.80 -8.15
C CYS A 49 0.25 -0.38 -8.01
N VAL A 50 1.16 -1.35 -7.88
CA VAL A 50 2.61 -1.11 -7.75
C VAL A 50 3.20 -0.48 -9.02
N ASN A 51 2.71 -0.86 -10.21
CA ASN A 51 3.14 -0.31 -11.49
C ASN A 51 2.71 1.14 -11.73
N THR A 52 2.00 1.77 -10.78
CA THR A 52 1.82 3.23 -10.72
C THR A 52 3.17 3.94 -10.57
N LEU A 53 4.15 3.29 -9.94
CA LEU A 53 5.53 3.79 -9.88
C LEU A 53 6.21 3.68 -11.24
N LYS A 54 7.04 4.66 -11.58
CA LYS A 54 7.89 4.56 -12.78
C LYS A 54 8.91 3.42 -12.60
N PRO A 55 9.39 2.79 -13.68
CA PRO A 55 10.36 1.70 -13.59
C PRO A 55 11.60 2.01 -12.73
N LYS A 56 12.15 3.23 -12.83
CA LYS A 56 13.29 3.67 -12.01
C LYS A 56 12.94 3.83 -10.53
N GLU A 57 11.73 4.29 -10.22
CA GLU A 57 11.23 4.45 -8.85
C GLU A 57 11.00 3.09 -8.21
N LEU A 58 10.40 2.15 -8.96
CA LEU A 58 10.20 0.78 -8.52
C LEU A 58 11.54 0.06 -8.27
N GLN A 59 12.51 0.25 -9.16
CA GLN A 59 13.87 -0.26 -8.96
C GLN A 59 14.51 0.33 -7.70
N SER A 60 14.37 1.65 -7.50
CA SER A 60 14.91 2.36 -6.32
C SER A 60 14.24 1.87 -5.03
N TYR A 61 12.93 1.62 -5.07
CA TYR A 61 12.18 1.01 -3.98
C TYR A 61 12.71 -0.40 -3.67
N PHE A 62 12.91 -1.27 -4.66
CA PHE A 62 13.47 -2.61 -4.42
C PHE A 62 14.87 -2.58 -3.83
N GLN A 63 15.73 -1.66 -4.28
CA GLN A 63 17.05 -1.45 -3.67
C GLN A 63 16.92 -0.97 -2.23
N PHE A 64 15.99 -0.06 -1.96
CA PHE A 64 15.73 0.45 -0.61
C PHE A 64 15.20 -0.64 0.33
N LEU A 65 14.22 -1.44 -0.12
CA LEU A 65 13.68 -2.59 0.59
C LEU A 65 14.79 -3.61 0.92
N SER A 66 15.59 -4.00 -0.08
CA SER A 66 16.68 -4.97 0.11
C SER A 66 17.77 -4.49 1.06
N LYS A 67 18.09 -3.19 1.05
CA LYS A 67 19.16 -2.64 1.88
C LYS A 67 18.76 -2.46 3.34
N ASN A 68 17.48 -2.13 3.60
CA ASN A 68 17.07 -1.64 4.91
C ASN A 68 16.06 -2.55 5.64
N TYR A 69 15.35 -3.44 4.94
CA TYR A 69 14.22 -4.17 5.52
C TYR A 69 14.24 -5.68 5.21
N TYR A 70 14.17 -6.06 3.94
CA TYR A 70 14.15 -7.47 3.52
C TYR A 70 14.71 -7.64 2.11
N SER A 71 15.60 -8.61 1.93
CA SER A 71 16.16 -8.95 0.63
C SER A 71 15.46 -10.19 0.06
N PHE A 72 14.87 -10.03 -1.11
CA PHE A 72 14.34 -11.13 -1.91
C PHE A 72 15.43 -11.65 -2.85
N ASN A 73 15.34 -12.93 -3.23
CA ASN A 73 16.22 -13.52 -4.22
C ASN A 73 15.89 -13.06 -5.65
N SER A 74 14.61 -12.79 -5.94
CA SER A 74 14.18 -12.28 -7.25
C SER A 74 14.36 -10.78 -7.37
N ASP A 75 14.80 -10.30 -8.53
CA ASP A 75 14.86 -8.87 -8.88
C ASP A 75 13.53 -8.31 -9.41
N SER A 76 12.66 -9.14 -9.98
CA SER A 76 11.36 -8.72 -10.54
C SER A 76 10.25 -8.68 -9.50
N LEU A 77 9.24 -7.82 -9.70
CA LEU A 77 8.04 -7.78 -8.84
C LEU A 77 7.34 -9.14 -8.78
N SER A 78 7.05 -9.73 -9.95
CA SER A 78 6.37 -11.03 -10.03
C SER A 78 7.15 -12.12 -9.30
N GLY A 79 8.47 -12.20 -9.50
CA GLY A 79 9.27 -13.20 -8.82
C GLY A 79 9.38 -12.97 -7.30
N LYS A 80 9.39 -11.71 -6.84
CA LYS A 80 9.32 -11.39 -5.39
C LYS A 80 8.00 -11.86 -4.77
N LEU A 81 6.88 -11.65 -5.45
CA LEU A 81 5.57 -12.13 -5.01
C LEU A 81 5.50 -13.66 -5.02
N SER A 82 6.00 -14.30 -6.08
CA SER A 82 6.07 -15.78 -6.14
C SER A 82 6.93 -16.34 -5.00
N GLU A 83 8.09 -15.73 -4.73
CA GLU A 83 8.96 -16.10 -3.62
C GLU A 83 8.26 -15.94 -2.26
N TYR A 84 7.59 -14.80 -2.04
CA TYR A 84 6.77 -14.55 -0.85
C TYR A 84 5.74 -15.67 -0.61
N CYS A 85 5.06 -16.12 -1.66
CA CYS A 85 4.04 -17.15 -1.54
C CYS A 85 4.57 -18.53 -1.14
N THR A 86 5.88 -18.79 -1.29
CA THR A 86 6.52 -20.05 -0.87
C THR A 86 6.88 -20.09 0.63
N TYR A 87 6.86 -18.95 1.32
CA TYR A 87 7.22 -18.89 2.73
C TYR A 87 6.13 -19.53 3.62
N ASP A 88 6.56 -20.02 4.79
CA ASP A 88 5.67 -20.36 5.88
C ASP A 88 4.93 -19.11 6.41
N ASN A 89 3.87 -19.31 7.20
CA ASN A 89 2.99 -18.23 7.62
C ASN A 89 3.69 -17.19 8.51
N ASP A 90 4.61 -17.63 9.39
CA ASP A 90 5.31 -16.72 10.29
C ASP A 90 6.25 -15.81 9.50
N LYS A 91 6.99 -16.40 8.56
CA LYS A 91 7.86 -15.65 7.66
C LYS A 91 7.07 -14.75 6.70
N LYS A 92 5.90 -15.18 6.22
CA LYS A 92 5.01 -14.33 5.39
C LYS A 92 4.61 -13.08 6.16
N HIS A 93 4.18 -13.22 7.39
CA HIS A 93 3.76 -12.08 8.20
C HIS A 93 4.92 -11.09 8.43
N ASP A 94 6.09 -11.58 8.85
CA ASP A 94 7.28 -10.74 9.04
C ASP A 94 7.69 -9.99 7.76
N VAL A 95 7.69 -10.68 6.61
CA VAL A 95 8.04 -10.06 5.32
C VAL A 95 7.00 -9.05 4.89
N PHE A 96 5.71 -9.33 5.10
CA PHE A 96 4.63 -8.40 4.81
C PHE A 96 4.75 -7.11 5.63
N ASP A 97 5.04 -7.22 6.94
CA ASP A 97 5.26 -6.06 7.79
C ASP A 97 6.42 -5.20 7.28
N LYS A 98 7.53 -5.85 6.90
CA LYS A 98 8.71 -5.20 6.32
C LYS A 98 8.43 -4.52 4.99
N ILE A 99 7.58 -5.10 4.14
CA ILE A 99 7.15 -4.48 2.88
C ILE A 99 6.48 -3.16 3.18
N TYR A 100 5.47 -3.13 4.06
CA TYR A 100 4.75 -1.89 4.34
C TYR A 100 5.59 -0.88 5.10
N ASP A 101 6.42 -1.29 6.06
CA ASP A 101 7.38 -0.38 6.70
C ASP A 101 8.32 0.27 5.69
N SER A 102 8.82 -0.53 4.74
CA SER A 102 9.69 -0.02 3.67
C SER A 102 8.96 0.94 2.73
N SER A 103 7.70 0.66 2.38
CA SER A 103 6.88 1.52 1.50
C SER A 103 6.68 2.91 2.11
N PHE A 104 6.30 2.97 3.39
CA PHE A 104 6.10 4.24 4.09
C PHE A 104 7.43 4.97 4.36
N ALA A 105 8.51 4.25 4.67
CA ALA A 105 9.82 4.86 4.81
C ALA A 105 10.38 5.39 3.48
N PHE A 106 10.14 4.69 2.37
CA PHE A 106 10.54 5.15 1.04
C PHE A 106 9.71 6.36 0.59
N MET A 107 8.41 6.39 0.91
CA MET A 107 7.56 7.56 0.72
C MET A 107 8.09 8.77 1.51
N LYS A 108 8.41 8.59 2.80
CA LYS A 108 9.01 9.63 3.63
C LYS A 108 10.34 10.13 3.04
N LYS A 109 11.22 9.23 2.61
CA LYS A 109 12.48 9.56 1.95
C LYS A 109 12.25 10.42 0.70
N ALA A 110 11.28 10.06 -0.14
CA ALA A 110 10.95 10.85 -1.33
C ALA A 110 10.48 12.26 -0.96
N SER A 111 9.68 12.39 0.12
CA SER A 111 9.24 13.67 0.66
C SER A 111 10.41 14.52 1.19
N ASP A 112 11.28 13.92 2.00
CA ASP A 112 12.46 14.58 2.59
C ASP A 112 13.45 15.05 1.50
N GLU A 113 13.46 14.41 0.33
CA GLU A 113 14.28 14.78 -0.85
C GLU A 113 13.59 15.78 -1.80
N GLY A 114 12.36 16.22 -1.48
CA GLY A 114 11.58 17.13 -2.33
C GLY A 114 11.11 16.47 -3.64
N ASN A 115 11.04 15.14 -3.70
CA ASN A 115 10.56 14.39 -4.86
C ASN A 115 9.05 14.13 -4.75
N GLU A 116 8.27 15.20 -4.73
CA GLU A 116 6.81 15.20 -4.57
C GLU A 116 6.11 14.28 -5.58
N GLY A 117 6.64 14.20 -6.81
CA GLY A 117 6.10 13.32 -7.83
C GLY A 117 6.21 11.84 -7.46
N THR A 118 7.33 11.43 -6.87
CA THR A 118 7.54 10.04 -6.43
C THR A 118 6.71 9.75 -5.18
N GLU A 119 6.70 10.67 -4.21
CA GLU A 119 5.85 10.58 -3.03
C GLU A 119 4.37 10.39 -3.41
N SER A 120 3.87 11.19 -4.36
CA SER A 120 2.49 11.11 -4.85
C SER A 120 2.18 9.77 -5.50
N ARG A 121 3.07 9.23 -6.34
CA ARG A 121 2.89 7.91 -6.97
C ARG A 121 2.92 6.76 -5.95
N ILE A 122 3.80 6.82 -4.95
CA ILE A 122 3.83 5.85 -3.85
C ILE A 122 2.50 5.90 -3.08
N THR A 123 2.04 7.11 -2.73
CA THR A 123 0.75 7.32 -2.07
C THR A 123 -0.40 6.72 -2.89
N GLN A 124 -0.41 6.93 -4.20
CA GLN A 124 -1.43 6.36 -5.10
C GLN A 124 -1.39 4.83 -5.13
N ALA A 125 -0.20 4.23 -5.21
CA ALA A 125 -0.03 2.77 -5.17
C ALA A 125 -0.57 2.19 -3.85
N ILE A 126 -0.20 2.81 -2.72
CA ILE A 126 -0.66 2.43 -1.38
C ILE A 126 -2.20 2.54 -1.26
N ILE A 127 -2.80 3.64 -1.75
CA ILE A 127 -4.26 3.82 -1.74
C ILE A 127 -4.96 2.79 -2.65
N CYS A 128 -4.36 2.45 -3.79
CA CYS A 128 -4.86 1.42 -4.70
C CYS A 128 -4.93 0.05 -4.01
N GLU A 129 -3.84 -0.37 -3.37
CA GLU A 129 -3.78 -1.61 -2.59
C GLU A 129 -4.79 -1.59 -1.44
N TYR A 130 -4.85 -0.50 -0.67
CA TYR A 130 -5.80 -0.36 0.43
C TYR A 130 -7.26 -0.55 -0.02
N LYS A 131 -7.66 0.08 -1.13
CA LYS A 131 -9.01 -0.08 -1.70
C LYS A 131 -9.26 -1.51 -2.16
N LEU A 132 -8.27 -2.16 -2.77
CA LEU A 132 -8.35 -3.57 -3.14
C LEU A 132 -8.61 -4.44 -1.90
N PHE A 133 -7.87 -4.24 -0.81
CA PHE A 133 -8.06 -5.03 0.41
C PHE A 133 -9.42 -4.77 1.07
N GLN A 134 -9.89 -3.52 1.09
CA GLN A 134 -11.24 -3.21 1.56
C GLN A 134 -12.31 -3.92 0.74
N ASN A 135 -12.15 -3.98 -0.59
CA ASN A 135 -13.06 -4.70 -1.47
C ASN A 135 -13.05 -6.20 -1.16
N LEU A 136 -11.86 -6.83 -1.05
CA LEU A 136 -11.72 -8.24 -0.73
C LEU A 136 -12.32 -8.59 0.64
N GLN A 137 -12.11 -7.71 1.63
CA GLN A 137 -12.70 -7.84 2.94
C GLN A 137 -14.24 -7.80 2.86
N SER A 138 -14.81 -6.82 2.14
CA SER A 138 -16.27 -6.69 2.00
C SER A 138 -16.91 -7.88 1.29
N GLN A 139 -16.16 -8.58 0.44
CA GLN A 139 -16.57 -9.81 -0.22
C GLN A 139 -16.41 -11.07 0.64
N GLY A 140 -15.90 -10.93 1.87
CA GLY A 140 -15.65 -12.05 2.78
C GLY A 140 -14.48 -12.94 2.37
N LYS A 141 -13.58 -12.48 1.49
CA LYS A 141 -12.41 -13.25 1.03
C LYS A 141 -11.29 -13.31 2.05
N CYS A 142 -11.24 -12.33 2.94
CA CYS A 142 -10.22 -12.16 3.94
C CYS A 142 -10.80 -11.37 5.13
N GLN A 143 -10.03 -11.27 6.21
CA GLN A 143 -10.41 -10.54 7.42
C GLN A 143 -9.40 -9.44 7.74
N LYS A 144 -9.89 -8.32 8.25
CA LYS A 144 -9.03 -7.31 8.84
C LYS A 144 -8.70 -7.73 10.26
N GLU A 145 -7.42 -7.72 10.59
CA GLU A 145 -6.90 -8.05 11.91
C GLU A 145 -7.09 -6.89 12.87
N SER A 146 -7.19 -7.22 14.15
CA SER A 146 -7.54 -6.28 15.22
C SER A 146 -6.37 -5.38 15.60
#